data_AF-A0A0Q8PT20-F1
#
_entry.id   AF-A0A0Q8PT20-F1
#
_cell.length_a   1.000
_cell.length_b   1.000
_cell.length_c   1.000
_cell.angle_alpha   90.00
_cell.angle_beta   90.00
_cell.angle_gamma   90.00
#
_symmetry.space_group_name_H-M   'P 1'
#
loop_
_entity.id
_entity.type
_entity.pdbx_description
1 polymer ?
#
loop_
_entity_poly.entity_id
_entity_poly.type
_entity_poly.pdbx_seq_one_letter_code
_entity_poly.pdbx_strand_id
1 'polypeptide(L)'
;MVDTLLNCPFCGATPLMQEHEPHTHSGFLKEAGIPDHPGSWTIECPTDGCCGMITSTKAEAIAAWNRRTNTEQTTGEPCGNALTWTKVADRLPDSDTTVMLFDPNANEPVWPGYLDGDMWRYADGMPAQPTHWADLPEGPAV
;
A
#
# COMPACT_ATOMS: atom_id res chain seq x y z
N MET A 1 8.46 -29.67 9.62
CA MET A 1 8.51 -28.21 9.88
C MET A 1 7.38 -27.59 9.08
N VAL A 2 6.71 -26.57 9.61
CA VAL A 2 5.60 -25.91 8.90
C VAL A 2 6.18 -25.05 7.78
N ASP A 3 5.98 -25.47 6.54
CA ASP A 3 6.27 -24.67 5.32
C ASP A 3 5.27 -23.51 5.12
N THR A 4 4.37 -23.31 6.10
CA THR A 4 3.32 -22.30 6.05
C THR A 4 3.86 -20.96 6.57
N LEU A 5 3.79 -19.94 5.73
CA LEU A 5 4.07 -18.57 6.12
C LEU A 5 2.91 -17.99 6.93
N LEU A 6 3.21 -17.27 8.01
CA LEU A 6 2.22 -16.43 8.68
C LEU A 6 1.79 -15.30 7.74
N ASN A 7 0.56 -14.80 7.86
CA ASN A 7 0.14 -13.63 7.06
C ASN A 7 1.01 -12.41 7.42
N CYS A 8 1.16 -11.48 6.46
CA CYS A 8 1.84 -10.20 6.64
C CYS A 8 1.52 -9.58 8.01
N PRO A 9 2.53 -9.19 8.81
CA PRO A 9 2.30 -8.63 10.13
C PRO A 9 1.66 -7.23 10.11
N PHE A 10 1.65 -6.57 8.96
CA PHE A 10 1.17 -5.21 8.84
C PHE A 10 -0.28 -5.16 8.31
N CYS A 11 -0.58 -5.79 7.16
CA CYS A 11 -1.94 -5.78 6.56
C CYS A 11 -2.70 -7.10 6.71
N GLY A 12 -2.09 -8.15 7.26
CA GLY A 12 -2.73 -9.47 7.35
C GLY A 12 -2.90 -10.20 6.01
N ALA A 13 -2.35 -9.70 4.90
CA ALA A 13 -2.39 -10.38 3.60
C ALA A 13 -1.52 -11.65 3.57
N THR A 14 -1.91 -12.64 2.78
CA THR A 14 -1.10 -13.84 2.52
C THR A 14 0.16 -13.43 1.74
N PRO A 15 1.38 -13.71 2.25
CA PRO A 15 2.59 -13.35 1.54
C PRO A 15 2.85 -14.22 0.31
N LEU A 16 3.61 -13.67 -0.63
CA LEU A 16 4.17 -14.37 -1.76
C LEU A 16 5.61 -14.79 -1.43
N MET A 17 5.97 -16.03 -1.76
CA MET A 17 7.34 -16.51 -1.66
C MET A 17 7.84 -16.88 -3.05
N GLN A 18 9.00 -16.38 -3.41
CA GLN A 18 9.61 -16.59 -4.71
C GLN A 18 11.05 -17.08 -4.55
N GLU A 19 11.43 -18.02 -5.41
CA GLU A 19 12.81 -18.43 -5.59
C GLU A 19 13.40 -17.67 -6.76
N HIS A 20 14.59 -17.10 -6.55
CA HIS A 20 15.40 -16.52 -7.60
C HIS A 20 16.57 -17.46 -7.82
N GLU A 21 16.56 -18.16 -8.95
CA GLU A 21 17.64 -19.09 -9.28
C GLU A 21 18.98 -18.35 -9.43
N PRO A 22 20.12 -19.04 -9.20
CA PRO A 22 21.43 -18.49 -9.48
C PRO A 22 21.53 -18.04 -10.94
N HIS A 23 22.00 -16.82 -11.18
CA HIS A 23 22.10 -16.29 -12.53
C HIS A 23 23.23 -15.29 -12.70
N THR A 24 23.63 -15.14 -13.96
CA THR A 24 24.71 -14.26 -14.39
C THR A 24 24.15 -12.90 -14.76
N HIS A 25 24.71 -11.82 -14.22
CA HIS A 25 24.31 -10.48 -14.61
C HIS A 25 24.82 -10.12 -16.01
N SER A 26 24.04 -9.35 -16.76
CA SER A 26 24.39 -8.91 -18.12
C SER A 26 25.49 -7.82 -18.11
N GLY A 27 26.08 -7.58 -19.29
CA GLY A 27 27.29 -6.79 -19.49
C GLY A 27 27.36 -5.48 -18.69
N PHE A 28 26.34 -4.61 -18.80
CA PHE A 28 26.33 -3.34 -18.09
C PHE A 28 26.42 -3.48 -16.56
N LEU A 29 25.73 -4.46 -15.98
CA LEU A 29 25.75 -4.67 -14.53
C LEU A 29 27.11 -5.25 -14.07
N LYS A 30 27.72 -6.13 -14.88
CA LYS A 30 29.08 -6.62 -14.62
C LYS A 30 30.14 -5.54 -14.74
N GLU A 31 30.03 -4.68 -15.76
CA GLU A 31 30.90 -3.52 -15.96
C GLU A 31 30.79 -2.53 -14.78
N ALA A 32 29.60 -2.40 -14.19
CA ALA A 32 29.38 -1.65 -12.96
C ALA A 32 29.90 -2.35 -11.68
N GLY A 33 30.51 -3.54 -11.81
CA GLY A 33 31.09 -4.28 -10.69
C GLY A 33 30.08 -5.09 -9.86
N ILE A 34 28.86 -5.30 -10.35
CA ILE A 34 27.85 -6.09 -9.65
C ILE A 34 28.16 -7.58 -9.85
N PRO A 35 28.39 -8.36 -8.77
CA PRO A 35 28.73 -9.77 -8.86
C PRO A 35 27.54 -10.61 -9.34
N ASP A 36 27.78 -11.80 -9.87
CA ASP A 36 26.72 -12.74 -10.25
C ASP A 36 25.87 -13.14 -9.03
N HIS A 37 24.58 -13.36 -9.27
CA HIS A 37 23.63 -13.63 -8.21
C HIS A 37 23.67 -15.11 -7.83
N PRO A 38 24.02 -15.48 -6.58
CA PRO A 38 24.20 -16.88 -6.17
C PRO A 38 22.87 -17.63 -5.99
N GLY A 39 21.75 -16.97 -6.22
CA GLY A 39 20.40 -17.45 -5.90
C GLY A 39 19.91 -16.91 -4.56
N SER A 40 18.59 -16.79 -4.41
CA SER A 40 17.98 -16.30 -3.17
C SER A 40 16.51 -16.68 -3.07
N TRP A 41 15.93 -16.48 -1.90
CA TRP A 41 14.50 -16.58 -1.65
C TRP A 41 13.98 -15.23 -1.18
N THR A 42 12.90 -14.76 -1.79
CA THR A 42 12.18 -13.58 -1.33
C THR A 42 10.84 -13.97 -0.73
N ILE A 43 10.43 -13.26 0.32
CA ILE A 43 9.05 -13.25 0.79
C ILE A 43 8.58 -11.81 0.74
N GLU A 44 7.47 -11.57 0.05
CA GLU A 44 6.91 -10.24 -0.19
C GLU A 44 5.43 -10.18 0.17
N CYS A 45 5.05 -9.05 0.77
CA CYS A 45 3.67 -8.65 0.93
C CYS A 45 3.10 -8.22 -0.44
N PRO A 46 2.03 -8.85 -0.95
CA PRO A 46 1.45 -8.48 -2.24
C PRO A 46 0.71 -7.14 -2.20
N THR A 47 0.45 -6.59 -1.01
CA THR A 47 -0.22 -5.32 -0.82
C THR A 47 0.81 -4.20 -0.76
N ASP A 48 0.95 -3.44 -1.84
CA ASP A 48 1.77 -2.22 -1.98
C ASP A 48 3.21 -2.32 -1.40
N GLY A 49 3.83 -3.51 -1.51
CA GLY A 49 5.22 -3.72 -1.09
C GLY A 49 5.46 -3.48 0.39
N CYS A 50 4.42 -3.64 1.22
CA CYS A 50 4.42 -3.19 2.60
C CYS A 50 5.56 -3.74 3.48
N CYS A 51 6.01 -4.94 3.16
CA CYS A 51 7.19 -5.55 3.74
C CYS A 51 7.72 -6.64 2.82
N GLY A 52 9.03 -6.83 2.85
CA GLY A 52 9.68 -7.93 2.16
C GLY A 52 10.98 -8.32 2.86
N MET A 53 11.47 -9.50 2.54
CA MET A 53 12.80 -9.95 2.95
C MET A 53 13.40 -10.85 1.89
N ILE A 54 14.72 -10.85 1.83
CA ILE A 54 15.52 -11.69 0.95
C ILE A 54 16.55 -12.44 1.78
N THR A 55 16.67 -13.75 1.57
CA THR A 55 17.66 -14.60 2.24
C THR A 55 18.29 -15.57 1.26
N SER A 56 19.41 -16.16 1.65
CA SER A 56 20.13 -17.12 0.80
C SER A 56 19.41 -18.47 0.68
N THR A 57 18.62 -18.85 1.69
CA THR A 57 17.87 -20.11 1.70
C THR A 57 16.41 -19.91 2.04
N LYS A 58 15.56 -20.83 1.55
CA LYS A 58 14.13 -20.88 1.88
C LYS A 58 13.87 -20.96 3.38
N ALA A 59 14.65 -21.79 4.08
CA ALA A 59 14.48 -22.02 5.52
C ALA A 59 14.75 -20.74 6.33
N GLU A 60 15.79 -19.98 5.97
CA GLU A 60 16.07 -18.68 6.56
C GLU A 60 14.95 -17.68 6.30
N ALA A 61 14.39 -17.65 5.07
CA ALA A 61 13.28 -16.76 4.73
C ALA A 61 12.07 -17.05 5.62
N ILE A 62 11.67 -18.32 5.71
CA ILE A 62 10.54 -18.75 6.54
C ILE A 62 10.79 -18.43 8.01
N ALA A 63 11.97 -18.73 8.54
CA ALA A 63 12.30 -18.46 9.94
C ALA A 63 12.29 -16.95 10.26
N ALA A 64 12.87 -16.13 9.38
CA ALA A 64 12.89 -14.68 9.53
C ALA A 64 11.48 -14.08 9.43
N TRP A 65 10.67 -14.58 8.49
CA TRP A 65 9.28 -14.14 8.31
C TRP A 65 8.39 -14.53 9.49
N ASN A 66 8.54 -15.75 10.00
CA ASN A 66 7.71 -16.28 11.09
C ASN A 66 8.26 -15.96 12.49
N ARG A 67 9.31 -15.14 12.64
CA ARG A 67 9.96 -14.89 13.95
C ARG A 67 9.08 -14.18 14.99
N ARG A 68 7.94 -13.62 14.58
CA ARG A 68 7.01 -12.91 15.47
C ARG A 68 6.28 -13.88 16.39
N THR A 69 6.06 -13.48 17.64
CA THR A 69 5.15 -14.19 18.55
C THR A 69 3.73 -14.08 18.03
N ASN A 70 3.03 -15.21 17.94
CA ASN A 70 1.72 -15.39 17.28
C ASN A 70 0.54 -14.56 17.89
N THR A 71 0.84 -13.59 18.75
CA THR A 71 -0.10 -12.89 19.62
C THR A 71 -0.46 -11.49 19.11
N GLU A 72 0.25 -10.97 18.10
CA GLU A 72 0.09 -9.60 17.58
C GLU A 72 -0.36 -9.57 16.10
N GLN A 73 -1.20 -10.51 15.68
CA GLN A 73 -1.99 -10.30 14.46
C GLN A 73 -3.19 -9.41 14.81
N THR A 74 -2.95 -8.11 14.93
CA THR A 74 -4.05 -7.14 14.84
C THR A 74 -4.70 -7.31 13.47
N THR A 75 -6.02 -7.14 13.38
CA THR A 75 -6.84 -7.22 12.15
C THR A 75 -6.51 -6.05 11.21
N GLY A 76 -5.25 -5.98 10.79
CA GLY A 76 -4.52 -4.80 10.38
C GLY A 76 -5.24 -3.96 9.34
N GLU A 77 -5.24 -2.65 9.58
CA GLU A 77 -5.47 -1.66 8.55
C GLU A 77 -4.53 -1.94 7.36
N PRO A 78 -5.00 -1.69 6.13
CA PRO A 78 -4.19 -1.94 4.95
C PRO A 78 -2.86 -1.21 5.03
N CYS A 79 -1.81 -1.87 4.55
CA CYS A 79 -0.49 -1.28 4.51
C CYS A 79 -0.43 -0.17 3.48
N GLY A 80 -0.21 1.04 3.96
CA GLY A 80 -0.44 2.25 3.20
C GLY A 80 -1.88 2.70 3.41
N ASN A 81 -2.04 3.95 3.86
CA ASN A 81 -3.33 4.62 3.90
C ASN A 81 -3.81 4.88 2.46
N ALA A 82 -4.11 3.81 1.72
CA ALA A 82 -4.81 3.92 0.46
C ALA A 82 -6.14 4.63 0.77
N LEU A 83 -6.33 5.80 0.16
CA LEU A 83 -7.54 6.58 0.34
C LEU A 83 -8.74 5.70 0.01
N THR A 84 -9.64 5.50 0.97
CA THR A 84 -10.87 4.75 0.75
C THR A 84 -11.89 5.69 0.11
N TRP A 85 -12.06 5.56 -1.20
CA TRP A 85 -13.01 6.36 -1.97
C TRP A 85 -14.45 5.90 -1.74
N THR A 86 -15.29 6.80 -1.27
CA THR A 86 -16.73 6.65 -1.06
C THR A 86 -17.48 7.32 -2.20
N LYS A 87 -18.45 6.64 -2.83
CA LYS A 87 -19.34 7.27 -3.81
C LYS A 87 -20.23 8.30 -3.13
N VAL A 88 -20.36 9.47 -3.75
CA VAL A 88 -21.26 10.54 -3.27
C VAL A 88 -22.71 10.04 -3.12
N ALA A 89 -23.15 9.15 -4.02
CA ALA A 89 -24.48 8.55 -3.98
C ALA A 89 -24.72 7.58 -2.81
N ASP A 90 -23.65 6.99 -2.26
CA ASP A 90 -23.75 5.99 -1.20
C ASP A 90 -23.72 6.65 0.19
N ARG A 91 -22.86 7.67 0.35
CA ARG A 91 -22.71 8.41 1.61
C ARG A 91 -22.08 9.77 1.33
N LEU A 92 -22.56 10.79 2.05
CA LEU A 92 -21.96 12.13 2.08
C LEU A 92 -21.06 12.27 3.33
N PRO A 93 -19.99 13.08 3.28
CA PRO A 93 -19.27 13.48 4.48
C PRO A 93 -20.12 14.44 5.31
N ASP A 94 -19.67 14.73 6.53
CA ASP A 94 -20.26 15.80 7.32
C ASP A 94 -20.06 17.15 6.61
N SER A 95 -21.04 18.05 6.74
CA SER A 95 -20.95 19.42 6.18
C SER A 95 -19.68 20.10 6.69
N ASP A 96 -19.05 20.89 5.83
CA ASP A 96 -17.80 21.63 6.09
C ASP A 96 -16.56 20.76 6.38
N THR A 97 -16.67 19.44 6.34
CA THR A 97 -15.49 18.56 6.45
C THR A 97 -14.67 18.64 5.17
N THR A 98 -13.39 18.96 5.29
CA THR A 98 -12.48 18.95 4.14
C THR A 98 -12.10 17.52 3.80
N VAL A 99 -12.31 17.14 2.54
CA VAL A 99 -12.10 15.80 1.99
C VAL A 99 -11.33 15.89 0.67
N MET A 100 -10.78 14.77 0.22
CA MET A 100 -10.32 14.63 -1.17
C MET A 100 -11.53 14.36 -2.07
N LEU A 101 -11.70 15.13 -3.14
CA LEU A 101 -12.75 14.94 -4.13
C LEU A 101 -12.19 14.26 -5.37
N PHE A 102 -12.99 13.43 -6.04
CA PHE A 102 -12.75 12.95 -7.39
C PHE A 102 -13.83 13.42 -8.36
N ASP A 103 -13.48 14.38 -9.21
CA ASP A 103 -14.34 14.92 -10.29
C ASP A 103 -13.72 14.58 -11.66
N PRO A 104 -14.30 13.63 -12.42
CA PRO A 104 -13.72 13.19 -13.68
C PRO A 104 -13.77 14.25 -14.79
N ASN A 105 -14.52 15.34 -14.61
CA ASN A 105 -14.64 16.41 -15.59
C ASN A 105 -13.74 17.61 -15.28
N ALA A 106 -13.06 17.62 -14.13
CA ALA A 106 -12.12 18.67 -13.76
C ALA A 106 -10.78 18.51 -14.50
N ASN A 107 -10.07 19.64 -14.66
CA ASN A 107 -8.70 19.61 -15.20
C ASN A 107 -7.73 18.86 -14.27
N GLU A 108 -7.97 18.96 -12.95
CA GLU A 108 -7.29 18.19 -11.92
C GLU A 108 -8.32 17.29 -11.24
N PRO A 109 -8.41 16.00 -11.62
CA PRO A 109 -9.51 15.14 -11.21
C PRO A 109 -9.57 14.86 -9.72
N VAL A 110 -8.45 14.98 -9.01
CA VAL A 110 -8.35 14.76 -7.56
C VAL A 110 -7.90 16.04 -6.89
N TRP A 111 -8.77 16.64 -6.08
CA TRP A 111 -8.47 17.92 -5.42
C TRP A 111 -9.19 18.04 -4.07
N PRO A 112 -8.65 18.76 -3.07
CA PRO A 112 -9.35 19.00 -1.82
C PRO A 112 -10.64 19.82 -2.02
N GLY A 113 -11.66 19.53 -1.22
CA GLY A 113 -12.95 20.24 -1.23
C GLY A 113 -13.82 19.89 -0.03
N TYR A 114 -15.07 20.36 -0.04
CA TYR A 114 -16.03 20.18 1.06
C TYR A 114 -17.48 20.27 0.55
N LEU A 115 -18.41 19.77 1.37
CA LEU A 115 -19.86 19.92 1.15
C LEU A 115 -20.37 21.11 1.97
N ASP A 116 -20.90 22.13 1.30
CA ASP A 116 -21.50 23.34 1.87
C ASP A 116 -23.02 23.25 1.72
N GLY A 117 -23.70 22.73 2.74
CA GLY A 117 -25.13 22.42 2.69
C GLY A 117 -25.42 21.32 1.66
N ASP A 118 -25.97 21.68 0.51
CA ASP A 118 -26.29 20.79 -0.61
C ASP A 118 -25.35 20.98 -1.82
N MET A 119 -24.36 21.87 -1.72
CA MET A 119 -23.45 22.22 -2.80
C MET A 119 -22.02 21.76 -2.53
N TRP A 120 -21.46 20.98 -3.45
CA TRP A 120 -20.04 20.63 -3.42
C TRP A 120 -19.17 21.80 -3.88
N ARG A 121 -18.07 22.04 -3.16
CA ARG A 121 -17.07 23.07 -3.49
C ARG A 121 -15.66 22.49 -3.44
N TYR A 122 -14.81 22.96 -4.35
CA TYR A 122 -13.36 22.81 -4.22
C TYR A 122 -12.83 23.70 -3.08
N ALA A 123 -11.61 23.43 -2.62
CA ALA A 123 -10.97 24.20 -1.56
C ALA A 123 -10.77 25.70 -1.88
N ASP A 124 -10.83 26.09 -3.15
CA ASP A 124 -10.81 27.48 -3.60
C ASP A 124 -12.21 28.16 -3.60
N GLY A 125 -13.26 27.43 -3.23
CA GLY A 125 -14.65 27.88 -3.18
C GLY A 125 -15.45 27.70 -4.48
N MET A 126 -14.81 27.27 -5.56
CA MET A 126 -15.49 27.03 -6.84
C MET A 126 -16.41 25.80 -6.77
N PRO A 127 -17.55 25.78 -7.49
CA PRO A 127 -18.44 24.62 -7.52
C PRO A 127 -17.74 23.37 -8.06
N ALA A 128 -18.01 22.22 -7.45
CA ALA A 128 -17.50 20.91 -7.86
C ALA A 128 -18.65 19.93 -8.18
N GLN A 129 -18.38 18.89 -8.98
CA GLN A 129 -19.33 17.80 -9.25
C GLN A 129 -18.65 16.43 -9.02
N PRO A 130 -18.20 16.15 -7.78
CA PRO A 130 -17.48 14.93 -7.49
C PRO A 130 -18.37 13.71 -7.67
N THR A 131 -17.77 12.61 -8.14
CA THR A 131 -18.41 11.28 -8.16
C THR A 131 -18.07 10.49 -6.90
N HIS A 132 -16.90 10.75 -6.32
CA HIS A 132 -16.40 10.10 -5.12
C HIS A 132 -15.69 11.12 -4.22
N TRP A 133 -15.56 10.79 -2.94
CA TRP A 133 -14.75 11.51 -1.98
C TRP A 133 -13.98 10.54 -1.09
N ALA A 134 -12.89 10.97 -0.48
CA ALA A 134 -12.15 10.22 0.53
C ALA A 134 -11.72 11.16 1.66
N ASP A 135 -11.56 10.64 2.87
CA ASP A 135 -10.99 11.41 3.98
C ASP A 135 -9.60 11.94 3.61
N LEU A 136 -9.23 13.12 4.10
CA LEU A 136 -7.87 13.63 3.94
C LEU A 136 -6.89 12.68 4.67
N PRO A 137 -5.74 12.32 4.06
CA PRO A 137 -4.75 11.52 4.73
C PRO A 137 -4.19 12.26 5.94
N GLU A 138 -3.98 11.55 7.04
CA GLU A 138 -3.34 12.12 8.22
C GLU A 138 -1.90 12.52 7.92
N GLY A 139 -1.48 13.64 8.52
CA GLY A 139 -0.08 14.04 8.50
C GLY A 139 0.79 13.12 9.35
N PRO A 140 2.12 13.26 9.30
CA PRO A 140 3.02 12.52 10.17
C PRO A 140 2.68 12.81 11.65
N ALA A 141 2.72 11.77 12.49
CA ALA A 141 2.62 11.93 13.93
C ALA A 141 3.78 12.78 14.46
N VAL A 142 3.46 13.73 15.36
CA VAL A 142 4.44 14.61 16.05
C VAL A 142 4.82 14.10 17.42
#